data_AF-A0A166TS62-F1
#
_entry.id   AF-A0A166TS62-F1
#
_cell.length_a   1.000
_cell.length_b   1.000
_cell.length_c   1.000
_cell.angle_alpha   90.00
_cell.angle_beta   90.00
_cell.angle_gamma   90.00
#
_symmetry.space_group_name_H-M   'P 1'
#
loop_
_entity.id
_entity.type
_entity.pdbx_description
1 polymer ?
#
loop_
_entity_poly.entity_id
_entity_poly.type
_entity_poly.pdbx_seq_one_letter_code
_entity_poly.pdbx_strand_id
1 'polypeptide(L)'
;MSKIIDFNCTYDNSVGINEEVTEKTGLHFPEAYKHWDSMATLAEELKKYDNANFCGLPFCHTVEGEAMGGIINLGNEKTGPRAKDYICTKAEEILNLPEIDYSKGRISEVLKACKYLRGKGENVLLYISGPFTIMNVLIDPRHVFKLFRKEPDTMKAIFDKFQKEILRFVEEAKKAGVNMISYADSSGGLNILGPKYAEQTVEMFTYPLLKNIEKMIDDEMIVMLCPKTTFALLGTDKAVWKDINLGGSIKYSEACEKVMGQAKFVGQMCIKNKDFELKDGTIKTIALL
;
A
#
# COMPACT_ATOMS: atom_id res chain seq x y z
N MET A 1 -10.84 -20.96 -16.70
CA MET A 1 -10.49 -19.89 -15.76
C MET A 1 -9.00 -19.95 -15.55
N SER A 2 -8.34 -18.80 -15.67
CA SER A 2 -6.96 -18.65 -15.23
C SER A 2 -6.84 -19.05 -13.75
N LYS A 3 -5.66 -19.46 -13.29
CA LYS A 3 -5.44 -19.83 -11.88
C LYS A 3 -4.76 -18.66 -11.19
N ILE A 4 -5.22 -18.29 -9.99
CA ILE A 4 -4.48 -17.35 -9.14
C ILE A 4 -3.16 -18.00 -8.72
N ILE A 5 -2.05 -17.30 -8.98
CA ILE A 5 -0.70 -17.72 -8.62
C ILE A 5 -0.24 -16.85 -7.44
N ASP A 6 0.44 -17.46 -6.47
CA ASP A 6 1.03 -16.68 -5.37
C ASP A 6 2.39 -16.13 -5.78
N PHE A 7 2.77 -15.00 -5.18
CA PHE A 7 4.10 -14.43 -5.31
C PHE A 7 4.88 -14.67 -4.01
N ASN A 8 6.08 -15.23 -4.12
CA ASN A 8 6.94 -15.45 -2.98
C ASN A 8 7.62 -14.14 -2.56
N CYS A 9 7.15 -13.56 -1.46
CA CYS A 9 7.73 -12.33 -0.93
C CYS A 9 9.11 -12.58 -0.34
N THR A 10 10.13 -11.90 -0.87
CA THR A 10 11.48 -11.89 -0.29
C THR A 10 11.71 -10.74 0.70
N TYR A 11 10.73 -9.84 0.82
CA TYR A 11 10.79 -8.62 1.64
C TYR A 11 9.71 -8.59 2.74
N ASP A 12 9.07 -9.73 3.04
CA ASP A 12 7.95 -9.83 3.98
C ASP A 12 8.30 -9.37 5.41
N ASN A 13 9.59 -9.19 5.72
CA ASN A 13 10.11 -8.79 7.02
C ASN A 13 11.14 -7.65 6.96
N SER A 14 11.04 -6.70 6.02
CA SER A 14 11.79 -5.43 6.13
C SER A 14 11.19 -4.58 7.27
N VAL A 15 11.33 -5.07 8.49
CA VAL A 15 10.89 -4.41 9.71
C VAL A 15 11.99 -3.49 10.16
N GLY A 16 11.62 -2.24 10.42
CA GLY A 16 12.53 -1.24 10.92
C GLY A 16 13.27 -0.45 9.85
N ILE A 17 14.04 0.50 10.34
CA ILE A 17 14.84 1.45 9.60
C ILE A 17 16.30 1.04 9.74
N ASN A 18 17.07 1.17 8.67
CA ASN A 18 18.50 0.84 8.68
C ASN A 18 19.27 1.67 9.73
N GLU A 19 20.16 1.02 10.48
CA GLU A 19 20.91 1.67 11.57
C GLU A 19 21.75 2.86 11.07
N GLU A 20 22.42 2.73 9.92
CA GLU A 20 23.24 3.81 9.33
C GLU A 20 22.40 5.06 9.03
N VAL A 21 21.16 4.87 8.61
CA VAL A 21 20.21 5.97 8.36
C VAL A 21 19.75 6.61 9.66
N THR A 22 19.46 5.81 10.68
CA THR A 22 19.01 6.32 11.98
C THR A 22 20.10 7.13 12.68
N GLU A 23 21.36 6.66 12.65
CA GLU A 23 22.50 7.37 13.25
C GLU A 23 22.76 8.70 12.55
N LYS A 24 22.67 8.72 11.22
CA LYS A 24 22.92 9.93 10.41
C LYS A 24 21.87 11.02 10.61
N THR A 25 20.60 10.63 10.81
CA THR A 25 19.49 11.58 10.95
C THR A 25 19.40 12.17 12.36
N GLY A 26 19.95 11.50 13.38
CA GLY A 26 19.81 11.92 14.78
C GLY A 26 18.37 11.89 15.30
N LEU A 27 17.46 11.22 14.60
CA LEU A 27 16.05 11.16 14.95
C LEU A 27 15.81 10.22 16.13
N HIS A 28 14.88 10.60 17.00
CA HIS A 28 14.48 9.79 18.15
C HIS A 28 13.22 8.98 17.83
N PHE A 29 13.29 7.67 18.03
CA PHE A 29 12.15 6.77 17.86
C PHE A 29 11.49 6.49 19.22
N PRO A 30 10.14 6.43 19.28
CA PRO A 30 9.17 6.43 18.18
C PRO A 30 8.70 7.81 17.69
N GLU A 31 9.21 8.93 18.21
CA GLU A 31 8.76 10.27 17.83
C GLU A 31 8.93 10.56 16.33
N ALA A 32 9.96 10.00 15.70
CA ALA A 32 10.18 10.07 14.26
C ALA A 32 9.02 9.52 13.41
N TYR A 33 8.19 8.64 13.98
CA TYR A 33 6.99 8.11 13.35
C TYR A 33 5.74 8.96 13.58
N LYS A 34 5.83 10.09 14.30
CA LYS A 34 4.66 10.90 14.68
C LYS A 34 4.57 12.23 13.96
N HIS A 35 5.69 12.83 13.57
CA HIS A 35 5.72 14.20 13.03
C HIS A 35 6.19 14.21 11.58
N TRP A 36 5.52 15.01 10.75
CA TRP A 36 5.74 15.04 9.31
C TRP A 36 7.17 15.40 8.90
N ASP A 37 7.82 16.29 9.65
CA ASP A 37 9.17 16.81 9.38
C ASP A 37 10.23 15.73 9.60
N SER A 38 10.07 14.97 10.68
CA SER A 38 10.88 13.80 10.99
C SER A 38 10.70 12.70 9.94
N MET A 39 9.44 12.43 9.54
CA MET A 39 9.14 11.48 8.48
C MET A 39 9.75 11.88 7.13
N ALA A 40 9.65 13.16 6.76
CA ALA A 40 10.23 13.67 5.52
C ALA A 40 11.76 13.54 5.53
N THR A 41 12.41 13.97 6.61
CA THR A 41 13.86 13.84 6.79
C THR A 41 14.32 12.39 6.66
N LEU A 42 13.60 11.47 7.33
CA LEU A 42 13.91 10.06 7.28
C LEU A 42 13.72 9.47 5.87
N ALA A 43 12.66 9.85 5.17
CA ALA A 43 12.39 9.37 3.81
C ALA A 43 13.45 9.83 2.80
N GLU A 44 13.96 11.06 2.94
CA GLU A 44 15.05 11.57 2.09
C GLU A 44 16.37 10.82 2.33
N GLU A 45 16.70 10.50 3.59
CA GLU A 45 17.91 9.73 3.88
C GLU A 45 17.79 8.26 3.46
N LEU A 46 16.61 7.65 3.62
CA LEU A 46 16.34 6.30 3.09
C LEU A 46 16.45 6.27 1.56
N LYS A 47 15.90 7.27 0.86
CA LYS A 47 16.04 7.40 -0.60
C LYS A 47 17.52 7.39 -1.02
N LYS A 48 18.37 8.16 -0.34
CA LYS A 48 19.82 8.23 -0.62
C LYS A 48 20.51 6.91 -0.32
N TYR A 49 20.21 6.30 0.82
CA TYR A 49 20.78 5.02 1.26
C TYR A 49 20.46 3.89 0.27
N ASP A 50 19.18 3.77 -0.13
CA ASP A 50 18.69 2.76 -1.05
C ASP A 50 19.04 3.04 -2.53
N ASN A 51 19.67 4.19 -2.83
CA ASN A 51 19.84 4.70 -4.18
C ASN A 51 18.55 4.62 -5.01
N ALA A 52 17.44 5.04 -4.39
CA ALA A 52 16.10 5.04 -4.95
C ALA A 52 15.78 6.39 -5.60
N ASN A 53 14.85 6.39 -6.56
CA ASN A 53 14.34 7.57 -7.23
C ASN A 53 13.09 8.16 -6.57
N PHE A 54 12.73 7.73 -5.35
CA PHE A 54 11.55 8.18 -4.63
C PHE A 54 11.71 8.12 -3.11
N CYS A 55 10.94 8.94 -2.40
CA CYS A 55 10.75 8.90 -0.96
C CYS A 55 9.51 8.07 -0.61
N GLY A 56 9.67 6.99 0.17
CA GLY A 56 8.56 6.10 0.55
C GLY A 56 7.97 6.44 1.93
N LEU A 57 6.64 6.56 2.03
CA LEU A 57 5.93 6.90 3.26
C LEU A 57 4.57 6.18 3.35
N PRO A 58 4.04 5.89 4.55
CA PRO A 58 4.75 5.83 5.82
C PRO A 58 5.70 4.62 5.89
N PHE A 59 6.39 4.46 7.02
CA PHE A 59 7.30 3.32 7.28
C PHE A 59 6.60 2.11 7.93
N CYS A 60 5.27 2.01 7.82
CA CYS A 60 4.46 0.95 8.39
C CYS A 60 3.11 0.82 7.66
N HIS A 61 2.30 -0.19 8.02
CA HIS A 61 0.96 -0.41 7.46
C HIS A 61 -0.12 -0.29 8.54
N THR A 62 0.00 0.72 9.41
CA THR A 62 -0.89 0.88 10.59
C THR A 62 -1.69 2.18 10.61
N VAL A 63 -1.38 3.15 9.75
CA VAL A 63 -1.94 4.51 9.88
C VAL A 63 -3.43 4.57 9.58
N GLU A 64 -3.92 3.75 8.64
CA GLU A 64 -5.34 3.68 8.30
C GLU A 64 -6.15 3.04 9.43
N GLY A 65 -5.67 1.92 9.98
CA GLY A 65 -6.29 1.25 11.13
C GLY A 65 -6.23 2.09 12.40
N GLU A 66 -5.11 2.76 12.65
CA GLU A 66 -4.97 3.71 13.77
C GLU A 66 -5.96 4.87 13.65
N ALA A 67 -6.13 5.44 12.46
CA ALA A 67 -7.06 6.54 12.24
C ALA A 67 -8.52 6.15 12.45
N MET A 68 -8.83 4.84 12.41
CA MET A 68 -10.14 4.28 12.77
C MET A 68 -10.26 3.90 14.25
N GLY A 69 -9.23 4.19 15.06
CA GLY A 69 -9.20 3.96 16.51
C GLY A 69 -8.32 2.78 16.96
N GLY A 70 -7.64 2.10 16.03
CA GLY A 70 -6.76 0.97 16.35
C GLY A 70 -5.62 1.35 17.32
N ILE A 71 -5.27 0.44 18.21
CA ILE A 71 -4.26 0.69 19.26
C ILE A 71 -2.89 0.25 18.76
N ILE A 72 -1.97 1.20 18.60
CA ILE A 72 -0.65 0.95 18.01
C ILE A 72 0.44 0.95 19.08
N ASN A 73 1.35 -0.03 18.97
CA ASN A 73 2.66 0.04 19.59
C ASN A 73 3.63 0.57 18.53
N LEU A 74 4.10 1.80 18.72
CA LEU A 74 5.00 2.46 17.76
C LEU A 74 6.41 1.84 17.71
N GLY A 75 6.75 1.02 18.70
CA GLY A 75 8.04 0.33 18.75
C GLY A 75 9.22 1.30 18.78
N ASN A 76 10.23 0.97 18.00
CA ASN A 76 11.47 1.72 17.84
C ASN A 76 11.95 1.65 16.38
N GLU A 77 13.17 2.09 16.11
CA GLU A 77 13.78 2.02 14.79
C GLU A 77 13.86 0.60 14.24
N LYS A 78 14.10 -0.43 15.06
CA LYS A 78 14.22 -1.83 14.60
C LYS A 78 12.89 -2.52 14.37
N THR A 79 11.89 -2.23 15.19
CA THR A 79 10.62 -2.99 15.20
C THR A 79 9.46 -2.25 14.54
N GLY A 80 9.51 -0.93 14.47
CA GLY A 80 8.48 -0.08 13.88
C GLY A 80 7.07 -0.18 14.50
N PRO A 81 6.12 0.61 13.98
CA PRO A 81 4.72 0.58 14.40
C PRO A 81 4.00 -0.73 14.03
N ARG A 82 3.28 -1.30 15.00
CA ARG A 82 2.47 -2.52 14.85
C ARG A 82 1.20 -2.47 15.72
N ALA A 83 0.21 -3.30 15.37
CA ALA A 83 -0.97 -3.49 16.22
C ALA A 83 -0.54 -3.95 17.63
N LYS A 84 -1.13 -3.35 18.66
CA LYS A 84 -0.89 -3.69 20.07
C LYS A 84 -2.03 -4.54 20.62
N ASP A 85 -3.26 -4.02 20.51
CA ASP A 85 -4.48 -4.60 21.01
C ASP A 85 -5.61 -4.36 20.00
N TYR A 86 -6.63 -5.21 20.03
CA TYR A 86 -7.79 -5.12 19.15
C TYR A 86 -8.92 -4.34 19.82
N ILE A 87 -9.53 -3.43 19.06
CA ILE A 87 -10.69 -2.64 19.53
C ILE A 87 -12.03 -3.31 19.19
N CYS A 88 -12.02 -4.25 18.24
CA CYS A 88 -13.19 -5.04 17.87
C CYS A 88 -13.02 -6.49 18.33
N THR A 89 -14.12 -7.09 18.78
CA THR A 89 -14.21 -8.52 19.14
C THR A 89 -15.06 -9.32 18.16
N LYS A 90 -15.88 -8.64 17.37
CA LYS A 90 -16.68 -9.18 16.27
C LYS A 90 -16.43 -8.35 15.00
N ALA A 91 -16.43 -8.99 13.84
CA ALA A 91 -16.07 -8.31 12.59
C ALA A 91 -17.13 -7.28 12.17
N GLU A 92 -18.39 -7.50 12.53
CA GLU A 92 -19.53 -6.63 12.28
C GLU A 92 -19.39 -5.27 12.98
N GLU A 93 -18.64 -5.20 14.08
CA GLU A 93 -18.35 -3.96 14.82
C GLU A 93 -17.54 -2.97 13.97
N ILE A 94 -16.80 -3.44 12.95
CA ILE A 94 -16.05 -2.61 12.01
C ILE A 94 -16.97 -1.61 11.30
N LEU A 95 -18.22 -2.00 11.01
CA LEU A 95 -19.18 -1.12 10.35
C LEU A 95 -19.53 0.12 11.19
N ASN A 96 -19.42 0.02 12.52
CA ASN A 96 -19.70 1.09 13.46
C ASN A 96 -18.49 1.97 13.78
N LEU A 97 -17.29 1.59 13.32
CA LEU A 97 -16.09 2.40 13.51
C LEU A 97 -16.22 3.74 12.78
N PRO A 98 -15.63 4.82 13.33
CA PRO A 98 -15.66 6.11 12.68
C PRO A 98 -15.04 6.04 11.28
N GLU A 99 -15.48 6.95 10.42
CA GLU A 99 -14.76 7.24 9.18
C GLU A 99 -13.37 7.82 9.48
N ILE A 100 -12.44 7.72 8.54
CA ILE A 100 -11.10 8.27 8.72
C ILE A 100 -11.15 9.80 8.64
N ASP A 101 -10.60 10.47 9.64
CA ASP A 101 -10.34 11.91 9.63
C ASP A 101 -8.89 12.16 9.17
N TYR A 102 -8.72 12.38 7.87
CA TYR A 102 -7.41 12.66 7.25
C TYR A 102 -6.75 13.97 7.70
N SER A 103 -7.45 14.80 8.50
CA SER A 103 -6.88 16.03 9.05
C SER A 103 -6.14 15.83 10.38
N LYS A 104 -6.28 14.67 11.03
CA LYS A 104 -5.70 14.38 12.36
C LYS A 104 -4.88 13.08 12.40
N GLY A 105 -4.15 12.90 13.49
CA GLY A 105 -3.33 11.70 13.75
C GLY A 105 -2.16 11.53 12.78
N ARG A 106 -1.50 10.37 12.82
CA ARG A 106 -0.32 10.12 11.98
C ARG A 106 -0.63 10.12 10.50
N ILE A 107 -1.84 9.75 10.08
CA ILE A 107 -2.21 9.77 8.66
C ILE A 107 -2.18 11.19 8.07
N SER A 108 -2.57 12.20 8.86
CA SER A 108 -2.42 13.62 8.51
C SER A 108 -0.96 14.05 8.43
N GLU A 109 -0.13 13.59 9.37
CA GLU A 109 1.31 13.86 9.38
C GLU A 109 2.03 13.22 8.19
N VAL A 110 1.60 12.02 7.76
CA VAL A 110 2.07 11.39 6.52
C VAL A 110 1.71 12.24 5.30
N LEU A 111 0.46 12.71 5.18
CA LEU A 111 0.04 13.56 4.06
C LEU A 111 0.81 14.90 4.02
N LYS A 112 1.09 15.50 5.19
CA LYS A 112 1.95 16.69 5.29
C LYS A 112 3.38 16.40 4.82
N ALA A 113 3.96 15.27 5.23
CA ALA A 113 5.29 14.86 4.79
C ALA A 113 5.35 14.65 3.27
N CYS A 114 4.34 13.97 2.72
CA CYS A 114 4.17 13.82 1.27
C CYS A 114 4.15 15.18 0.56
N LYS A 115 3.30 16.11 1.02
CA LYS A 115 3.18 17.45 0.44
C LYS A 115 4.49 18.23 0.49
N TYR A 116 5.20 18.17 1.63
CA TYR A 116 6.49 18.81 1.79
C TYR A 116 7.53 18.28 0.79
N LEU A 117 7.65 16.95 0.69
CA LEU A 117 8.59 16.30 -0.24
C LEU A 117 8.27 16.62 -1.70
N ARG A 118 6.99 16.58 -2.09
CA ARG A 118 6.56 17.00 -3.44
C ARG A 118 6.90 18.46 -3.72
N GLY A 119 6.76 19.34 -2.72
CA GLY A 119 7.17 20.75 -2.82
C GLY A 119 8.68 20.95 -3.05
N LYS A 120 9.52 19.97 -2.70
CA LYS A 120 10.96 19.95 -3.01
C LYS A 120 11.28 19.34 -4.38
N GLY A 121 10.28 18.88 -5.13
CA GLY A 121 10.45 18.18 -6.40
C GLY A 121 10.75 16.69 -6.28
N GLU A 122 10.62 16.10 -5.08
CA GLU A 122 10.87 14.68 -4.86
C GLU A 122 9.72 13.82 -5.36
N ASN A 123 9.98 12.65 -5.96
CA ASN A 123 8.95 11.64 -6.17
C ASN A 123 8.54 11.03 -4.83
N VAL A 124 7.23 10.89 -4.60
CA VAL A 124 6.71 10.35 -3.34
C VAL A 124 5.90 9.10 -3.62
N LEU A 125 6.33 8.00 -3.00
CA LEU A 125 5.60 6.74 -2.96
C LEU A 125 4.81 6.62 -1.67
N LEU A 126 3.49 6.76 -1.77
CA LEU A 126 2.59 6.53 -0.64
C LEU A 126 2.18 5.05 -0.58
N TYR A 127 2.48 4.37 0.51
CA TYR A 127 1.98 3.04 0.80
C TYR A 127 0.53 3.12 1.29
N ILE A 128 -0.34 2.38 0.62
CA ILE A 128 -1.76 2.24 0.98
C ILE A 128 -2.04 0.77 1.24
N SER A 129 -2.61 0.50 2.41
CA SER A 129 -2.94 -0.84 2.88
C SER A 129 -4.31 -1.27 2.36
N GLY A 130 -4.43 -2.54 1.96
CA GLY A 130 -5.71 -3.15 1.64
C GLY A 130 -6.51 -3.56 2.87
N PRO A 131 -7.76 -4.01 2.68
CA PRO A 131 -8.75 -4.16 3.73
C PRO A 131 -8.31 -5.16 4.80
N PHE A 132 -7.70 -6.29 4.45
CA PHE A 132 -7.30 -7.28 5.45
C PHE A 132 -6.13 -6.77 6.31
N THR A 133 -5.15 -6.10 5.71
CA THR A 133 -4.06 -5.45 6.45
C THR A 133 -4.60 -4.38 7.40
N ILE A 134 -5.59 -3.58 6.98
CA ILE A 134 -6.23 -2.60 7.86
C ILE A 134 -7.00 -3.30 8.99
N MET A 135 -7.80 -4.33 8.68
CA MET A 135 -8.54 -5.09 9.69
C MET A 135 -7.64 -5.78 10.71
N ASN A 136 -6.44 -6.22 10.30
CA ASN A 136 -5.46 -6.83 11.20
C ASN A 136 -4.91 -5.85 12.27
N VAL A 137 -5.22 -4.55 12.17
CA VAL A 137 -4.96 -3.55 13.22
C VAL A 137 -6.14 -3.42 14.19
N LEU A 138 -7.35 -3.76 13.74
CA LEU A 138 -8.62 -3.47 14.41
C LEU A 138 -9.18 -4.69 15.15
N ILE A 139 -8.97 -5.89 14.60
CA ILE A 139 -9.56 -7.15 15.07
C ILE A 139 -8.61 -8.33 14.83
N ASP A 140 -8.72 -9.35 15.66
CA ASP A 140 -8.07 -10.64 15.40
C ASP A 140 -8.59 -11.24 14.07
N PRO A 141 -7.69 -11.55 13.11
CA PRO A 141 -8.07 -12.05 11.78
C PRO A 141 -8.97 -13.29 11.79
N ARG A 142 -8.93 -14.11 12.84
CA ARG A 142 -9.78 -15.30 12.97
C ARG A 142 -11.27 -14.95 12.91
N HIS A 143 -11.66 -13.80 13.45
CA HIS A 143 -13.05 -13.34 13.40
C HIS A 143 -13.44 -12.88 11.99
N VAL A 144 -12.54 -12.21 11.28
CA VAL A 144 -12.76 -11.77 9.89
C VAL A 144 -12.91 -12.98 8.97
N PHE A 145 -12.02 -13.96 9.04
CA PHE A 145 -12.10 -15.16 8.20
C PHE A 145 -13.36 -15.99 8.48
N LYS A 146 -13.76 -16.06 9.76
CA LYS A 146 -15.02 -16.72 10.16
C LYS A 146 -16.23 -15.99 9.59
N LEU A 147 -16.28 -14.66 9.66
CA LEU A 147 -17.36 -13.86 9.09
C LEU A 147 -17.41 -14.04 7.58
N PHE A 148 -16.28 -13.88 6.87
CA PHE A 148 -16.25 -13.97 5.41
C PHE A 148 -16.80 -15.31 4.91
N ARG A 149 -16.50 -16.41 5.63
CA ARG A 149 -17.07 -17.72 5.32
C ARG A 149 -18.58 -17.84 5.57
N LYS A 150 -19.09 -17.25 6.66
CA LYS A 150 -20.45 -17.48 7.15
C LYS A 150 -21.47 -16.46 6.63
N GLU A 151 -21.05 -15.22 6.45
CA GLU A 151 -21.88 -14.05 6.20
C GLU A 151 -21.23 -13.16 5.13
N PRO A 152 -21.19 -13.62 3.86
CA PRO A 152 -20.52 -12.90 2.77
C PRO A 152 -21.14 -11.52 2.50
N ASP A 153 -22.44 -11.34 2.72
CA ASP A 153 -23.10 -10.03 2.55
C ASP A 153 -22.62 -9.01 3.59
N THR A 154 -22.44 -9.44 4.84
CA THR A 154 -21.86 -8.61 5.91
C THR A 154 -20.40 -8.28 5.58
N MET A 155 -19.63 -9.25 5.08
CA MET A 155 -18.27 -8.99 4.61
C MET A 155 -18.24 -7.99 3.46
N LYS A 156 -19.20 -8.07 2.53
CA LYS A 156 -19.34 -7.09 1.45
C LYS A 156 -19.55 -5.69 1.99
N ALA A 157 -20.41 -5.50 2.99
CA ALA A 157 -20.62 -4.18 3.59
C ALA A 157 -19.34 -3.62 4.23
N ILE A 158 -18.52 -4.48 4.86
CA ILE A 158 -17.22 -4.09 5.40
C ILE A 158 -16.26 -3.68 4.28
N PHE A 159 -16.22 -4.45 3.20
CA PHE A 159 -15.47 -4.13 1.99
C PHE A 159 -15.91 -2.79 1.36
N ASP A 160 -17.22 -2.54 1.23
CA ASP A 160 -17.74 -1.28 0.71
C ASP A 160 -17.29 -0.09 1.59
N LYS A 161 -17.28 -0.26 2.92
CA LYS A 161 -16.75 0.75 3.86
C LYS A 161 -15.26 1.02 3.61
N PHE A 162 -14.42 -0.01 3.56
CA PHE A 162 -12.99 0.17 3.31
C PHE A 162 -12.70 0.72 1.92
N GLN A 163 -13.50 0.36 0.91
CA GLN A 163 -13.35 0.90 -0.44
C GLN A 163 -13.58 2.41 -0.42
N LYS A 164 -14.63 2.88 0.28
CA LYS A 164 -14.89 4.32 0.47
C LYS A 164 -13.72 5.03 1.16
N GLU A 165 -13.21 4.48 2.25
CA GLU A 165 -12.08 5.10 2.97
C GLU A 165 -10.80 5.11 2.11
N ILE A 166 -10.44 4.01 1.46
CA ILE A 166 -9.23 4.00 0.61
C ILE A 166 -9.36 4.99 -0.56
N LEU A 167 -10.53 5.10 -1.19
CA LEU A 167 -10.75 6.09 -2.25
C LEU A 167 -10.58 7.53 -1.74
N ARG A 168 -11.06 7.84 -0.52
CA ARG A 168 -10.80 9.14 0.12
C ARG A 168 -9.32 9.34 0.43
N PHE A 169 -8.60 8.30 0.83
CA PHE A 169 -7.16 8.42 1.05
C PHE A 169 -6.39 8.73 -0.25
N VAL A 170 -6.77 8.08 -1.35
CA VAL A 170 -6.21 8.38 -2.69
C VAL A 170 -6.50 9.82 -3.09
N GLU A 171 -7.70 10.32 -2.81
CA GLU A 171 -8.08 11.71 -3.06
C GLU A 171 -7.21 12.70 -2.24
N GLU A 172 -7.03 12.44 -0.95
CA GLU A 172 -6.17 13.26 -0.09
C GLU A 172 -4.69 13.19 -0.48
N ALA A 173 -4.21 12.01 -0.90
CA ALA A 173 -2.87 11.83 -1.44
C ALA A 173 -2.66 12.67 -2.71
N LYS A 174 -3.65 12.70 -3.60
CA LYS A 174 -3.65 13.55 -4.78
C LYS A 174 -3.62 15.03 -4.42
N LYS A 175 -4.40 15.48 -3.42
CA LYS A 175 -4.35 16.86 -2.90
C LYS A 175 -2.99 17.22 -2.30
N ALA A 176 -2.29 16.25 -1.71
CA ALA A 176 -0.91 16.39 -1.24
C ALA A 176 0.14 16.34 -2.37
N GLY A 177 -0.27 16.12 -3.62
CA GLY A 177 0.60 16.07 -4.80
C GLY A 177 1.35 14.75 -4.99
N VAL A 178 0.97 13.68 -4.27
CA VAL A 178 1.57 12.34 -4.41
C VAL A 178 1.46 11.87 -5.86
N ASN A 179 2.57 11.36 -6.42
CA ASN A 179 2.61 10.88 -7.80
C ASN A 179 2.75 9.36 -7.92
N MET A 180 3.09 8.65 -6.84
CA MET A 180 3.21 7.20 -6.85
C MET A 180 2.47 6.60 -5.65
N ILE A 181 1.65 5.58 -5.89
CA ILE A 181 0.93 4.84 -4.84
C ILE A 181 1.36 3.38 -4.88
N SER A 182 1.75 2.80 -3.74
CA SER A 182 1.95 1.37 -3.59
C SER A 182 0.78 0.76 -2.85
N TYR A 183 -0.10 0.05 -3.56
CA TYR A 183 -1.22 -0.66 -2.96
C TYR A 183 -0.86 -2.12 -2.63
N ALA A 184 -1.03 -2.53 -1.38
CA ALA A 184 -0.75 -3.89 -0.94
C ALA A 184 -1.71 -4.35 0.16
N ASP A 185 -2.14 -5.61 0.09
CA ASP A 185 -2.90 -6.28 1.15
C ASP A 185 -2.22 -7.60 1.55
N SER A 186 -1.21 -7.50 2.41
CA SER A 186 -0.39 -8.66 2.79
C SER A 186 -1.19 -9.72 3.54
N SER A 187 -2.13 -9.29 4.40
CA SER A 187 -2.98 -10.18 5.19
C SER A 187 -4.10 -10.83 4.37
N GLY A 188 -4.40 -10.29 3.18
CA GLY A 188 -5.36 -10.82 2.22
C GLY A 188 -4.76 -11.71 1.12
N GLY A 189 -3.51 -12.15 1.27
CA GLY A 189 -2.81 -12.94 0.26
C GLY A 189 -3.40 -14.34 0.01
N LEU A 190 -3.14 -14.89 -1.18
CA LEU A 190 -3.59 -16.23 -1.57
C LEU A 190 -3.16 -17.32 -0.56
N ASN A 191 -1.94 -17.21 -0.01
CA ASN A 191 -1.40 -18.11 1.00
C ASN A 191 -2.17 -18.13 2.33
N ILE A 192 -2.96 -17.08 2.62
CA ILE A 192 -3.75 -16.95 3.85
C ILE A 192 -5.21 -17.29 3.58
N LEU A 193 -5.79 -16.67 2.55
CA LEU A 193 -7.22 -16.80 2.25
C LEU A 193 -7.56 -18.10 1.50
N GLY A 194 -6.61 -18.66 0.76
CA GLY A 194 -6.88 -19.71 -0.21
C GLY A 194 -7.61 -19.20 -1.47
N PRO A 195 -7.68 -20.02 -2.53
CA PRO A 195 -8.08 -19.57 -3.87
C PRO A 195 -9.51 -19.01 -3.92
N LYS A 196 -10.47 -19.68 -3.25
CA LYS A 196 -11.87 -19.26 -3.24
C LYS A 196 -12.08 -17.85 -2.68
N TYR A 197 -11.50 -17.56 -1.52
CA TYR A 197 -11.70 -16.27 -0.86
C TYR A 197 -10.81 -15.18 -1.46
N ALA A 198 -9.66 -15.54 -2.04
CA ALA A 198 -8.86 -14.63 -2.84
C ALA A 198 -9.63 -14.16 -4.09
N GLU A 199 -10.30 -15.08 -4.81
CA GLU A 199 -11.17 -14.75 -5.95
C GLU A 199 -12.32 -13.83 -5.52
N GLN A 200 -13.06 -14.19 -4.47
CA GLN A 200 -14.13 -13.34 -3.93
C GLN A 200 -13.62 -11.96 -3.49
N THR A 201 -12.42 -11.87 -2.91
CA THR A 201 -11.81 -10.57 -2.56
C THR A 201 -11.52 -9.74 -3.80
N VAL A 202 -11.07 -10.36 -4.90
CA VAL A 202 -10.89 -9.64 -6.16
C VAL A 202 -12.20 -9.10 -6.69
N GLU A 203 -13.24 -9.94 -6.72
CA GLU A 203 -14.55 -9.57 -7.27
C GLU A 203 -15.26 -8.50 -6.43
N MET A 204 -15.27 -8.67 -5.11
CA MET A 204 -16.04 -7.83 -4.20
C MET A 204 -15.31 -6.54 -3.82
N PHE A 205 -13.98 -6.51 -3.87
CA PHE A 205 -13.18 -5.39 -3.36
C PHE A 205 -12.13 -4.90 -4.35
N THR A 206 -11.13 -5.73 -4.67
CA THR A 206 -9.91 -5.26 -5.35
C THR A 206 -10.21 -4.68 -6.73
N TYR A 207 -10.95 -5.40 -7.57
CA TYR A 207 -11.23 -4.93 -8.92
C TYR A 207 -12.14 -3.69 -8.93
N PRO A 208 -13.27 -3.64 -8.18
CA PRO A 208 -14.05 -2.41 -8.03
C PRO A 208 -13.25 -1.22 -7.50
N LEU A 209 -12.38 -1.42 -6.49
CA LEU A 209 -11.51 -0.37 -5.95
C LEU A 209 -10.61 0.19 -7.06
N LEU A 210 -9.90 -0.68 -7.77
CA LEU A 210 -8.95 -0.27 -8.80
C LEU A 210 -9.64 0.40 -10.00
N LYS A 211 -10.84 -0.04 -10.41
CA LYS A 211 -11.64 0.65 -11.44
C LYS A 211 -12.05 2.07 -11.02
N ASN A 212 -12.27 2.30 -9.73
CA ASN A 212 -12.57 3.64 -9.20
C ASN A 212 -11.31 4.50 -9.09
N ILE A 213 -10.19 3.92 -8.67
CA ILE A 213 -8.89 4.62 -8.67
C ILE A 213 -8.47 5.00 -10.09
N GLU A 214 -8.63 4.10 -11.08
CA GLU A 214 -8.33 4.35 -12.51
C GLU A 214 -9.01 5.61 -13.05
N LYS A 215 -10.25 5.88 -12.62
CA LYS A 215 -11.02 7.06 -13.03
C LYS A 215 -10.64 8.34 -12.28
N MET A 216 -10.03 8.20 -11.10
CA MET A 216 -9.73 9.31 -10.18
C MET A 216 -8.35 9.92 -10.43
N ILE A 217 -7.38 9.06 -10.76
CA ILE A 217 -5.99 9.47 -10.97
C ILE A 217 -5.77 9.99 -12.39
N ASP A 218 -5.03 11.08 -12.52
CA ASP A 218 -4.64 11.64 -13.81
C ASP A 218 -3.30 11.07 -14.27
N ASP A 219 -2.77 11.61 -15.37
CA ASP A 219 -1.55 11.12 -16.02
C ASP A 219 -0.27 11.48 -15.24
N GLU A 220 -0.38 12.27 -14.16
CA GLU A 220 0.74 12.61 -13.28
C GLU A 220 0.92 11.59 -12.15
N MET A 221 0.05 10.59 -12.07
CA MET A 221 0.05 9.58 -11.02
C MET A 221 0.15 8.16 -11.59
N ILE A 222 0.79 7.27 -10.83
CA ILE A 222 0.81 5.83 -11.10
C ILE A 222 0.57 5.00 -9.84
N VAL A 223 -0.08 3.86 -10.01
CA VAL A 223 -0.35 2.90 -8.94
C VAL A 223 0.45 1.63 -9.17
N MET A 224 1.37 1.35 -8.26
CA MET A 224 2.12 0.11 -8.18
C MET A 224 1.39 -0.89 -7.30
N LEU A 225 0.88 -1.94 -7.92
CA LEU A 225 0.24 -3.05 -7.23
C LEU A 225 1.29 -4.01 -6.69
N CYS A 226 1.04 -4.52 -5.48
CA CYS A 226 1.74 -5.70 -4.99
C CYS A 226 1.61 -6.84 -6.03
N PRO A 227 2.70 -7.56 -6.36
CA PRO A 227 2.63 -8.68 -7.30
C PRO A 227 1.57 -9.73 -6.94
N LYS A 228 1.32 -9.98 -5.64
CA LYS A 228 0.23 -10.86 -5.19
C LYS A 228 -1.14 -10.37 -5.69
N THR A 229 -1.41 -9.06 -5.59
CA THR A 229 -2.63 -8.43 -6.09
C THR A 229 -2.69 -8.52 -7.62
N THR A 230 -1.58 -8.28 -8.31
CA THR A 230 -1.50 -8.40 -9.77
C THR A 230 -1.84 -9.82 -10.24
N PHE A 231 -1.22 -10.85 -9.66
CA PHE A 231 -1.52 -12.24 -10.03
C PHE A 231 -2.93 -12.68 -9.66
N ALA A 232 -3.52 -12.10 -8.60
CA ALA A 232 -4.93 -12.30 -8.29
C ALA A 232 -5.85 -11.73 -9.39
N LEU A 233 -5.56 -10.53 -9.91
CA LEU A 233 -6.33 -9.93 -11.01
C LEU A 233 -6.19 -10.72 -12.32
N LEU A 234 -4.98 -11.14 -12.66
CA LEU A 234 -4.71 -11.95 -13.85
C LEU A 234 -5.36 -13.34 -13.73
N GLY A 235 -5.23 -13.95 -12.55
CA GLY A 235 -5.79 -15.27 -12.27
C GLY A 235 -7.31 -15.30 -12.19
N THR A 236 -7.98 -14.13 -12.15
CA THR A 236 -9.45 -14.00 -12.15
C THR A 236 -9.96 -13.35 -13.43
N ASP A 237 -9.11 -13.24 -14.47
CA ASP A 237 -9.45 -12.68 -15.77
C ASP A 237 -10.01 -11.23 -15.66
N LYS A 238 -9.52 -10.45 -14.68
CA LYS A 238 -9.89 -9.04 -14.43
C LYS A 238 -8.87 -8.03 -14.94
N ALA A 239 -7.69 -8.50 -15.33
CA ALA A 239 -6.66 -7.66 -15.91
C ALA A 239 -5.80 -8.45 -16.90
N VAL A 240 -5.05 -7.72 -17.72
CA VAL A 240 -4.05 -8.27 -18.64
C VAL A 240 -2.76 -7.47 -18.56
N TRP A 241 -1.65 -8.12 -18.90
CA TRP A 241 -0.37 -7.45 -19.08
C TRP A 241 -0.36 -6.63 -20.38
N LYS A 242 0.31 -5.49 -20.34
CA LYS A 242 0.72 -4.70 -21.51
C LYS A 242 2.19 -4.32 -21.37
N ASP A 243 2.95 -4.55 -22.41
CA ASP A 243 4.38 -4.28 -22.43
C ASP A 243 4.64 -2.86 -22.92
N ILE A 244 5.52 -2.14 -22.23
CA ILE A 244 6.10 -0.87 -22.67
C ILE A 244 7.60 -1.03 -22.71
N ASN A 245 8.19 -0.81 -23.88
CA ASN A 245 9.65 -0.85 -24.06
C ASN A 245 10.22 0.55 -23.84
N LEU A 246 11.07 0.70 -22.84
CA LEU A 246 11.75 1.95 -22.46
C LEU A 246 13.16 2.07 -23.05
N GLY A 247 13.66 1.00 -23.67
CA GLY A 247 15.00 0.91 -24.25
C GLY A 247 16.10 0.75 -23.20
N GLY A 248 16.92 -0.30 -23.35
CA GLY A 248 18.09 -0.54 -22.52
C GLY A 248 17.78 -1.02 -21.09
N SER A 249 18.80 -1.46 -20.36
CA SER A 249 18.62 -1.89 -18.97
C SER A 249 18.23 -0.71 -18.09
N ILE A 250 17.22 -0.90 -17.23
CA ILE A 250 16.72 0.14 -16.33
C ILE A 250 16.25 -0.46 -15.01
N LYS A 251 16.44 0.26 -13.90
CA LYS A 251 15.86 -0.13 -12.61
C LYS A 251 14.35 -0.09 -12.66
N TYR A 252 13.69 -1.03 -12.01
CA TYR A 252 12.23 -1.12 -12.05
C TYR A 252 11.53 0.11 -11.46
N SER A 253 12.09 0.72 -10.41
CA SER A 253 11.52 1.93 -9.84
C SER A 253 11.62 3.15 -10.78
N GLU A 254 12.70 3.25 -11.55
CA GLU A 254 12.86 4.26 -12.61
C GLU A 254 11.92 3.99 -13.79
N ALA A 255 11.75 2.72 -14.15
CA ALA A 255 10.79 2.33 -15.18
C ALA A 255 9.35 2.69 -14.79
N CYS A 256 8.96 2.48 -13.52
CA CYS A 256 7.65 2.89 -13.00
C CYS A 256 7.43 4.41 -13.14
N GLU A 257 8.46 5.22 -12.87
CA GLU A 257 8.41 6.66 -13.07
C GLU A 257 8.26 7.03 -14.55
N LYS A 258 9.05 6.43 -15.45
CA LYS A 258 9.01 6.73 -16.90
C LYS A 258 7.70 6.37 -17.58
N VAL A 259 6.93 5.42 -17.05
CA VAL A 259 5.62 5.05 -17.59
C VAL A 259 4.44 5.80 -16.98
N MET A 260 4.69 6.76 -16.08
CA MET A 260 3.66 7.72 -15.69
C MET A 260 3.12 8.43 -16.95
N GLY A 261 1.78 8.56 -17.02
CA GLY A 261 1.07 9.06 -18.20
C GLY A 261 0.93 8.08 -19.37
N GLN A 262 1.65 6.95 -19.36
CA GLN A 262 1.50 5.88 -20.36
C GLN A 262 0.66 4.71 -19.82
N ALA A 263 0.68 4.48 -18.51
CA ALA A 263 -0.13 3.49 -17.83
C ALA A 263 -0.54 3.96 -16.43
N LYS A 264 -1.69 3.45 -15.96
CA LYS A 264 -2.21 3.72 -14.62
C LYS A 264 -1.70 2.74 -13.58
N PHE A 265 -1.44 1.50 -14.00
CA PHE A 265 -1.05 0.41 -13.10
C PHE A 265 0.19 -0.32 -13.59
N VAL A 266 1.07 -0.65 -12.64
CA VAL A 266 2.18 -1.59 -12.80
C VAL A 266 2.17 -2.54 -11.62
N GLY A 267 2.84 -3.69 -11.71
CA GLY A 267 2.89 -4.62 -10.59
C GLY A 267 3.52 -5.96 -10.90
N GLN A 268 4.48 -5.99 -11.82
CA GLN A 268 5.26 -7.19 -12.16
C GLN A 268 6.28 -7.57 -11.08
N MET A 269 6.72 -6.58 -10.30
CA MET A 269 7.69 -6.75 -9.22
C MET A 269 7.33 -5.85 -8.04
N CYS A 270 7.76 -6.25 -6.84
CA CYS A 270 7.59 -5.45 -5.65
C CYS A 270 8.50 -4.21 -5.72
N ILE A 271 7.93 -3.03 -5.50
CA ILE A 271 8.67 -1.75 -5.49
C ILE A 271 9.67 -1.62 -4.32
N LYS A 272 9.59 -2.52 -3.34
CA LYS A 272 10.59 -2.65 -2.27
C LYS A 272 11.88 -3.35 -2.76
N ASN A 273 11.85 -4.06 -3.90
CA ASN A 273 13.04 -4.62 -4.52
C ASN A 273 13.79 -3.52 -5.31
N LYS A 274 14.64 -2.76 -4.61
CA LYS A 274 15.37 -1.60 -5.16
C LYS A 274 16.40 -1.96 -6.23
N ASP A 275 16.89 -3.19 -6.19
CA ASP A 275 17.95 -3.69 -7.08
C ASP A 275 17.40 -4.41 -8.31
N PHE A 276 16.07 -4.53 -8.45
CA PHE A 276 15.49 -5.22 -9.59
C PHE A 276 15.66 -4.40 -10.87
N GLU A 277 16.35 -5.01 -11.84
CA GLU A 277 16.60 -4.42 -13.17
C GLU A 277 15.82 -5.13 -14.27
N LEU A 278 15.26 -4.33 -15.18
CA LEU A 278 14.66 -4.77 -16.42
C LEU A 278 15.73 -4.80 -17.50
N LYS A 279 16.39 -5.96 -17.65
CA LYS A 279 17.55 -6.10 -18.55
C LYS A 279 17.27 -5.75 -20.01
N ASP A 280 16.05 -6.01 -20.47
CA ASP A 280 15.59 -5.71 -21.83
C ASP A 280 14.85 -4.37 -21.96
N GLY A 281 14.75 -3.60 -20.86
CA GLY A 281 14.04 -2.33 -20.82
C GLY A 281 12.53 -2.43 -20.93
N THR A 282 11.96 -3.64 -20.89
CA THR A 282 10.52 -3.84 -21.03
C THR A 282 9.85 -3.95 -19.67
N ILE A 283 8.97 -2.99 -19.36
CA ILE A 283 8.11 -3.04 -18.18
C ILE A 283 6.73 -3.57 -18.55
N LYS A 284 6.22 -4.50 -17.73
CA LYS A 284 4.84 -4.98 -17.81
C LYS A 284 3.94 -4.12 -16.94
N THR A 285 3.07 -3.39 -17.62
CA THR A 285 1.97 -2.60 -17.06
C THR A 285 0.69 -3.44 -17.02
N ILE A 286 -0.27 -3.03 -16.20
CA ILE A 286 -1.52 -3.75 -16.00
C ILE A 286 -2.65 -2.93 -16.61
N ALA A 287 -3.42 -3.54 -17.51
CA ALA A 287 -4.68 -2.98 -17.98
C ALA A 287 -5.83 -3.75 -17.35
N LEU A 288 -6.72 -3.04 -16.65
CA LEU A 288 -7.94 -3.61 -16.12
C LEU A 288 -8.91 -3.88 -17.28
N LEU A 289 -9.58 -5.04 -17.25
CA LEU A 289 -10.61 -5.39 -18.24
C LEU A 289 -11.96 -4.74 -17.93
#